data_AF-A0A2V7CST6-F1
#
_entry.id   AF-A0A2V7CST6-F1
#
_cell.length_a   1.000
_cell.length_b   1.000
_cell.length_c   1.000
_cell.angle_alpha   90.00
_cell.angle_beta   90.00
_cell.angle_gamma   90.00
#
_symmetry.space_group_name_H-M   'P 1'
#
loop_
_entity.id
_entity.type
_entity.pdbx_description
1 polymer ?
#
loop_
_entity_poly.entity_id
_entity_poly.type
_entity_poly.pdbx_seq_one_letter_code
_entity_poly.pdbx_strand_id
1 'polypeptide(L)'
;MPAPRRRNLAAGARAPSRLDAAGAIGLPRRPRSGERVVSVELIREYWAYHHWANRRLFEVVAALGEDAAGRPIGKQCSESSLRAMLVHMYGADWFWLETWRGRAPAIVRGDPTYGLVIRTLAELRKKWDDLEREQRGFLADLGEADLSRSLDGTTSEGRTFSRPLGMLLLHVPTHAAHHRSELATMLTMTSGSPPDTGINSYYRERSEKGAIK
;
A
#
# COMPACT_ATOMS: atom_id res chain seq x y z
N MET A 1 -14.15 -72.43 -17.90
CA MET A 1 -15.02 -72.66 -16.72
C MET A 1 -14.32 -72.05 -15.50
N PRO A 2 -14.99 -71.33 -14.57
CA PRO A 2 -16.44 -71.09 -14.48
C PRO A 2 -16.84 -69.61 -14.65
N ALA A 3 -18.11 -69.40 -15.00
CA ALA A 3 -18.83 -68.14 -14.80
C ALA A 3 -19.51 -68.15 -13.42
N PRO A 4 -19.69 -67.00 -12.77
CA PRO A 4 -21.03 -66.57 -12.35
C PRO A 4 -21.17 -65.03 -12.38
N ARG A 5 -22.32 -64.33 -12.28
CA ARG A 5 -23.74 -64.62 -12.13
C ARG A 5 -24.50 -63.32 -12.49
N ARG A 6 -25.75 -63.45 -12.88
CA ARG A 6 -26.69 -62.37 -13.25
C ARG A 6 -27.21 -61.57 -12.03
N ARG A 7 -27.42 -60.27 -12.28
CA ARG A 7 -28.53 -59.33 -11.89
C ARG A 7 -29.10 -59.28 -10.46
N ASN A 8 -29.15 -58.07 -9.89
CA ASN A 8 -30.39 -57.30 -9.59
C ASN A 8 -30.00 -55.85 -9.15
N LEU A 9 -30.40 -54.79 -9.86
CA LEU A 9 -31.61 -53.95 -9.66
C LEU A 9 -31.85 -53.49 -8.21
N ALA A 10 -31.54 -52.24 -7.90
CA ALA A 10 -32.55 -51.19 -7.65
C ALA A 10 -31.94 -49.87 -7.12
N ALA A 11 -32.62 -48.78 -7.49
CA ALA A 11 -32.79 -47.51 -6.77
C ALA A 11 -31.66 -46.46 -6.77
N GLY A 12 -31.84 -45.47 -7.65
CA GLY A 12 -32.09 -44.09 -7.20
C GLY A 12 -30.89 -43.20 -6.91
N ALA A 13 -30.53 -42.33 -7.86
CA ALA A 13 -30.35 -40.90 -7.60
C ALA A 13 -30.12 -40.16 -8.91
N ARG A 14 -30.71 -38.97 -9.00
CA ARG A 14 -30.75 -38.08 -10.15
C ARG A 14 -29.35 -37.73 -10.65
N ALA A 15 -29.22 -37.68 -11.98
CA ALA A 15 -28.10 -37.02 -12.65
C ALA A 15 -28.03 -35.54 -12.20
N PRO A 16 -26.84 -34.98 -11.91
CA PRO A 16 -26.71 -33.55 -11.82
C PRO A 16 -27.01 -32.94 -13.19
N SER A 17 -27.98 -32.03 -13.18
CA SER A 17 -28.35 -31.20 -14.31
C SER A 17 -27.13 -30.45 -14.83
N ARG A 18 -26.91 -30.62 -16.13
CA ARG A 18 -26.21 -29.78 -17.11
C ARG A 18 -25.63 -28.47 -16.54
N LEU A 19 -24.30 -28.39 -16.63
CA LEU A 19 -23.56 -27.14 -16.74
C LEU A 19 -24.12 -26.34 -17.92
N ASP A 20 -24.82 -25.25 -17.64
CA ASP A 20 -25.15 -24.27 -18.68
C ASP A 20 -23.92 -23.39 -18.95
N ALA A 21 -23.61 -23.33 -20.23
CA ALA A 21 -22.49 -22.64 -20.83
C ALA A 21 -22.71 -21.12 -20.80
N ALA A 22 -22.29 -20.48 -19.71
CA ALA A 22 -21.75 -19.12 -19.68
C ALA A 22 -21.24 -18.84 -18.26
N GLY A 23 -19.94 -19.01 -18.03
CA GLY A 23 -19.25 -18.70 -16.78
C GLY A 23 -19.15 -17.20 -16.49
N ALA A 24 -20.29 -16.50 -16.46
CA ALA A 24 -20.37 -15.14 -15.99
C ALA A 24 -20.68 -15.16 -14.49
N ILE A 25 -19.66 -14.96 -13.67
CA ILE A 25 -19.86 -14.45 -12.30
C ILE A 25 -20.66 -13.15 -12.48
N GLY A 26 -21.91 -13.14 -12.02
CA GLY A 26 -22.73 -11.93 -12.07
C GLY A 26 -21.98 -10.81 -11.37
N LEU A 27 -21.44 -9.86 -12.14
CA LEU A 27 -20.84 -8.66 -11.60
C LEU A 27 -21.90 -7.96 -10.73
N PRO A 28 -21.55 -7.53 -9.51
CA PRO A 28 -22.50 -6.81 -8.66
C PRO A 28 -23.06 -5.60 -9.40
N ARG A 29 -24.34 -5.27 -9.11
CA ARG A 29 -25.04 -4.10 -9.67
C ARG A 29 -24.13 -2.87 -9.58
N ARG A 30 -24.11 -2.09 -10.66
CA ARG A 30 -23.51 -0.75 -10.71
C ARG A 30 -23.93 0.01 -9.44
N PRO A 31 -22.99 0.58 -8.65
CA PRO A 31 -23.34 1.29 -7.44
C PRO A 31 -24.35 2.40 -7.76
N ARG A 32 -25.34 2.57 -6.88
CA ARG A 32 -26.30 3.68 -7.03
C ARG A 32 -25.52 4.98 -6.95
N SER A 33 -25.88 5.97 -7.77
CA SER A 33 -25.35 7.32 -7.68
C SER A 33 -25.53 7.83 -6.24
N GLY A 34 -24.44 7.92 -5.46
CA GLY A 34 -24.45 8.34 -4.07
C GLY A 34 -23.73 7.41 -3.08
N GLU A 35 -23.37 6.18 -3.45
CA GLU A 35 -22.52 5.32 -2.60
C GLU A 35 -21.07 5.80 -2.65
N ARG A 36 -20.61 6.42 -1.56
CA ARG A 36 -19.19 6.75 -1.36
C ARG A 36 -18.39 5.44 -1.36
N VAL A 37 -17.49 5.30 -2.33
CA VAL A 37 -16.59 4.12 -2.47
C VAL A 37 -15.57 4.03 -1.32
N VAL A 38 -15.39 5.12 -0.55
CA VAL A 38 -14.38 5.25 0.50
C VAL A 38 -14.97 6.05 1.67
N SER A 39 -14.75 5.60 2.91
CA SER A 39 -15.09 6.33 4.13
C SER A 39 -13.84 6.89 4.83
N VAL A 40 -14.01 7.90 5.68
CA VAL A 40 -12.91 8.47 6.48
C VAL A 40 -12.33 7.43 7.43
N GLU A 41 -13.16 6.56 7.98
CA GLU A 41 -12.72 5.47 8.86
C GLU A 41 -11.76 4.52 8.14
N LEU A 42 -12.13 4.05 6.95
CA LEU A 42 -11.27 3.19 6.13
C LEU A 42 -9.95 3.90 5.79
N ILE A 43 -9.98 5.18 5.44
CA ILE A 43 -8.77 5.97 5.20
C ILE A 43 -7.88 5.98 6.44
N ARG A 44 -8.41 6.36 7.61
CA ARG A 44 -7.61 6.42 8.85
C ARG A 44 -6.98 5.08 9.19
N GLU A 45 -7.73 4.00 9.01
CA GLU A 45 -7.26 2.65 9.24
C GLU A 45 -6.15 2.25 8.27
N TYR A 46 -6.32 2.55 6.98
CA TYR A 46 -5.34 2.25 5.95
C TYR A 46 -4.04 3.06 6.14
N TRP A 47 -4.15 4.28 6.63
CA TRP A 47 -2.99 5.11 6.99
C TRP A 47 -2.30 4.63 8.28
N ALA A 48 -3.04 4.14 9.27
CA ALA A 48 -2.44 3.50 10.44
C ALA A 48 -1.63 2.26 10.05
N TYR A 49 -2.17 1.44 9.13
CA TYR A 49 -1.45 0.33 8.50
C TYR A 49 -0.19 0.82 7.75
N HIS A 50 -0.32 1.87 6.94
CA HIS A 50 0.80 2.46 6.18
C HIS A 50 1.97 2.85 7.09
N HIS A 51 1.69 3.58 8.18
CA HIS A 51 2.71 3.97 9.16
C HIS A 51 3.36 2.75 9.81
N TRP A 52 2.58 1.75 10.22
CA TRP A 52 3.11 0.51 10.79
C TRP A 52 4.02 -0.23 9.81
N ALA A 53 3.60 -0.39 8.55
CA ALA A 53 4.35 -1.11 7.54
C ALA A 53 5.68 -0.39 7.19
N ASN A 54 5.65 0.94 7.07
CA ASN A 54 6.86 1.73 6.85
C ASN A 54 7.84 1.62 8.03
N ARG A 55 7.32 1.76 9.26
CA ARG A 55 8.14 1.63 10.48
C ARG A 55 8.84 0.29 10.55
N ARG A 56 8.11 -0.79 10.28
CA ARG A 56 8.62 -2.16 10.34
C ARG A 56 9.82 -2.39 9.42
N LEU A 57 9.74 -1.97 8.15
CA LEU A 57 10.88 -2.12 7.23
C LEU A 57 12.00 -1.13 7.50
N PHE A 58 11.66 0.09 7.96
CA PHE A 58 12.67 1.04 8.40
C PHE A 58 13.56 0.44 9.51
N GLU A 59 12.95 -0.22 10.51
CA GLU A 59 13.67 -0.86 11.61
C GLU A 59 14.60 -1.98 11.14
N VAL A 60 14.19 -2.78 10.15
CA VAL A 60 15.08 -3.79 9.54
C VAL A 60 16.29 -3.12 8.90
N VAL A 61 16.08 -2.08 8.08
CA VAL A 61 17.19 -1.35 7.43
C VAL A 61 18.10 -0.70 8.47
N ALA A 62 17.53 -0.12 9.53
CA ALA A 62 18.30 0.49 10.62
C ALA A 62 19.18 -0.51 11.36
N ALA A 63 18.71 -1.73 11.57
CA ALA A 63 19.49 -2.79 12.21
C ALA A 63 20.71 -3.23 11.38
N LEU A 64 20.69 -3.04 10.04
CA LEU A 64 21.83 -3.33 9.17
C LEU A 64 22.93 -2.25 9.22
N GLY A 65 22.62 -1.06 9.72
CA GLY A 65 23.53 0.07 9.83
C GLY A 65 23.68 0.93 8.55
N GLU A 66 24.29 2.10 8.71
CA GLU A 66 24.41 3.12 7.66
C GLU A 66 25.15 2.64 6.40
N ASP A 67 26.22 1.86 6.59
CA ASP A 67 27.04 1.36 5.48
C ASP A 67 26.26 0.40 4.58
N ALA A 68 25.45 -0.49 5.17
CA ALA A 68 24.59 -1.39 4.42
C ALA A 68 23.44 -0.61 3.75
N ALA A 69 22.84 0.34 4.48
CA ALA A 69 21.73 1.12 3.97
C ALA A 69 22.09 1.99 2.77
N GLY A 70 23.30 2.56 2.74
CA GLY A 70 23.80 3.39 1.65
C GLY A 70 24.46 2.63 0.50
N ARG A 71 24.68 1.32 0.62
CA ARG A 71 25.36 0.51 -0.40
C ARG A 71 24.46 0.32 -1.63
N PRO A 72 24.98 0.50 -2.85
CA PRO A 72 24.24 0.14 -4.07
C PRO A 72 23.93 -1.36 -4.13
N ILE A 73 22.68 -1.73 -4.46
CA ILE A 73 22.22 -3.12 -4.55
C ILE A 73 22.04 -3.58 -6.00
N GLY A 74 21.69 -2.67 -6.91
CA GLY A 74 21.50 -2.97 -8.32
C GLY A 74 20.67 -1.93 -9.07
N LYS A 75 20.37 -2.19 -10.34
CA LYS A 75 19.54 -1.36 -11.24
C LYS A 75 18.13 -1.95 -11.48
N GLN A 76 17.81 -3.05 -10.80
CA GLN A 76 16.61 -3.85 -11.02
C GLN A 76 15.41 -3.30 -10.24
N CYS A 77 15.66 -2.52 -9.19
CA CYS A 77 14.66 -1.82 -8.41
C CYS A 77 14.62 -0.35 -8.83
N SER A 78 13.50 0.32 -8.56
CA SER A 78 13.35 1.76 -8.86
C SER A 78 14.38 2.65 -8.15
N GLU A 79 14.98 2.16 -7.05
CA GLU A 79 16.00 2.87 -6.27
C GLU A 79 17.29 2.06 -6.08
N SER A 80 18.41 2.78 -6.02
CA SER A 80 19.75 2.17 -6.06
C SER A 80 20.23 1.56 -4.74
N SER A 81 19.68 1.99 -3.60
CA SER A 81 20.07 1.55 -2.25
C SER A 81 18.87 1.52 -1.31
N LEU A 82 18.98 0.82 -0.17
CA LEU A 82 17.91 0.74 0.84
C LEU A 82 17.53 2.14 1.35
N ARG A 83 18.53 2.99 1.61
CA ARG A 83 18.31 4.36 2.06
C ARG A 83 17.64 5.19 0.98
N ALA A 84 18.04 5.07 -0.28
CA ALA A 84 17.37 5.78 -1.38
C ALA A 84 15.89 5.38 -1.50
N MET A 85 15.57 4.08 -1.37
CA MET A 85 14.20 3.58 -1.35
C MET A 85 13.37 4.16 -0.19
N LEU A 86 13.94 4.19 1.02
CA LEU A 86 13.27 4.81 2.17
C LEU A 86 13.08 6.32 1.99
N VAL A 87 14.06 7.02 1.40
CA VAL A 87 13.96 8.46 1.09
C VAL A 87 12.87 8.72 0.04
N HIS A 88 12.77 7.88 -0.99
CA HIS A 88 11.71 7.97 -1.99
C HIS A 88 10.32 7.84 -1.35
N MET A 89 10.12 6.82 -0.51
CA MET A 89 8.86 6.61 0.21
C MET A 89 8.51 7.79 1.13
N TYR A 90 9.48 8.31 1.89
CA TYR A 90 9.31 9.53 2.69
C TYR A 90 8.98 10.75 1.81
N GLY A 91 9.66 10.91 0.68
CA GLY A 91 9.45 12.00 -0.26
C GLY A 91 8.04 11.99 -0.84
N ALA A 92 7.51 10.82 -1.20
CA ALA A 92 6.13 10.66 -1.65
C ALA A 92 5.13 11.04 -0.54
N ASP A 93 5.34 10.55 0.68
CA ASP A 93 4.51 10.89 1.85
C ASP A 93 4.48 12.41 2.11
N TRP A 94 5.63 13.08 2.01
CA TRP A 94 5.78 14.52 2.23
C TRP A 94 5.12 15.33 1.10
N PHE A 95 5.46 14.99 -0.15
CA PHE A 95 4.97 15.67 -1.34
C PHE A 95 3.44 15.70 -1.37
N TRP A 96 2.81 14.54 -1.11
CA TRP A 96 1.37 14.44 -1.16
C TRP A 96 0.68 15.15 0.00
N LEU A 97 1.22 15.11 1.21
CA LEU A 97 0.66 15.88 2.32
C LEU A 97 0.66 17.39 2.02
N GLU A 98 1.78 17.92 1.54
CA GLU A 98 1.87 19.33 1.17
C GLU A 98 0.95 19.68 0.01
N THR A 99 0.80 18.78 -0.97
CA THR A 99 -0.17 18.89 -2.06
C THR A 99 -1.61 18.97 -1.54
N TRP A 100 -2.00 18.12 -0.58
CA TRP A 100 -3.34 18.14 0.03
C TRP A 100 -3.66 19.42 0.77
N ARG A 101 -2.62 20.08 1.29
CA ARG A 101 -2.69 21.38 1.97
C ARG A 101 -2.63 22.58 1.01
N GLY A 102 -2.59 22.33 -0.30
CA GLY A 102 -2.52 23.37 -1.32
C GLY A 102 -1.14 24.02 -1.48
N ARG A 103 -0.08 23.36 -0.98
CA ARG A 103 1.32 23.82 -1.05
C ARG A 103 2.18 22.82 -1.82
N ALA A 104 1.70 22.37 -2.98
CA ALA A 104 2.38 21.37 -3.78
C ALA A 104 3.86 21.75 -4.01
N PRO A 105 4.82 20.94 -3.55
CA PRO A 105 6.24 21.28 -3.69
C PRO A 105 6.69 21.28 -5.15
N ALA A 106 7.62 22.16 -5.50
CA ALA A 106 8.33 22.08 -6.76
C ALA A 106 9.34 20.93 -6.71
N ILE A 107 9.27 20.01 -7.67
CA ILE A 107 10.16 18.84 -7.74
C ILE A 107 10.90 18.81 -9.07
N VAL A 108 12.11 18.25 -9.07
CA VAL A 108 12.85 17.97 -10.29
C VAL A 108 12.22 16.77 -10.99
N ARG A 109 11.84 16.94 -12.26
CA ARG A 109 11.20 15.87 -13.03
C ARG A 109 12.15 14.67 -13.15
N GLY A 110 11.66 13.50 -12.76
CA GLY A 110 12.41 12.25 -12.84
C GLY A 110 13.41 12.03 -11.70
N ASP A 111 13.48 12.95 -10.73
CA ASP A 111 14.19 12.70 -9.48
C ASP A 111 13.27 11.92 -8.52
N PRO A 112 13.56 10.64 -8.26
CA PRO A 112 12.70 9.84 -7.40
C PRO A 112 12.91 10.19 -5.92
N THR A 113 13.95 10.95 -5.56
CA THR A 113 14.16 11.43 -4.19
C THR A 113 13.47 12.76 -3.89
N TYR A 114 12.70 13.30 -4.84
CA TYR A 114 11.97 14.57 -4.68
C TYR A 114 12.88 15.78 -4.33
N GLY A 115 14.15 15.76 -4.77
CA GLY A 115 15.15 16.79 -4.46
C GLY A 115 15.67 16.73 -3.03
N LEU A 116 15.34 15.68 -2.27
CA LEU A 116 15.70 15.57 -0.86
C LEU A 116 17.12 15.02 -0.70
N VAL A 117 17.97 15.75 0.02
CA VAL A 117 19.31 15.29 0.38
C VAL A 117 19.30 14.80 1.83
N ILE A 118 19.03 13.52 2.02
CA ILE A 118 19.01 12.87 3.34
C ILE A 118 20.16 11.86 3.40
N ARG A 119 21.12 12.11 4.29
CA ARG A 119 22.42 11.38 4.29
C ARG A 119 22.51 10.27 5.30
N THR A 120 21.62 10.21 6.29
CA THR A 120 21.63 9.20 7.36
C THR A 120 20.23 8.68 7.64
N LEU A 121 20.14 7.45 8.14
CA LEU A 121 18.90 6.87 8.63
C LEU A 121 18.36 7.66 9.83
N ALA A 122 19.23 8.19 10.69
CA ALA A 122 18.82 9.01 11.82
C ALA A 122 18.13 10.31 11.36
N GLU A 123 18.69 11.00 10.36
CA GLU A 123 18.08 12.17 9.75
C GLU A 123 16.72 11.82 9.12
N LEU A 124 16.68 10.74 8.34
CA LEU A 124 15.45 10.26 7.73
C LEU A 124 14.38 9.98 8.78
N ARG A 125 14.75 9.28 9.86
CA ARG A 125 13.81 8.88 10.91
C ARG A 125 13.18 10.07 11.58
N LYS A 126 14.00 11.07 11.94
CA LYS A 126 13.52 12.31 12.55
C LYS A 126 12.51 13.03 11.66
N LYS A 127 12.86 13.23 10.38
CA LYS A 127 11.98 13.89 9.41
C LYS A 127 10.66 13.14 9.24
N TRP A 128 10.73 11.82 9.13
CA TRP A 128 9.55 10.99 8.91
C TRP A 128 8.68 10.89 10.16
N ASP A 129 9.26 10.93 11.37
CA ASP A 129 8.51 11.02 12.63
C ASP A 129 7.72 12.32 12.74
N ASP A 130 8.32 13.44 12.31
CA ASP A 130 7.66 14.75 12.27
C ASP A 130 6.50 14.72 11.27
N LEU A 131 6.77 14.22 10.06
CA LEU A 131 5.77 14.07 9.00
C LEU A 131 4.61 13.17 9.40
N GLU A 132 4.87 12.02 10.04
CA GLU A 132 3.83 11.12 10.50
C GLU A 132 2.91 11.77 11.55
N ARG A 133 3.44 12.67 12.41
CA ARG A 133 2.60 13.44 13.34
C ARG A 133 1.70 14.41 12.58
N GLU A 134 2.24 15.08 11.57
CA GLU A 134 1.48 15.99 10.71
C GLU A 134 0.40 15.28 9.89
N GLN A 135 0.70 14.08 9.36
CA GLN A 135 -0.26 13.23 8.66
C GLN A 135 -1.38 12.79 9.60
N ARG A 136 -1.04 12.35 10.82
CA ARG A 136 -2.05 12.00 11.83
C ARG A 136 -2.97 13.17 12.16
N GLY A 137 -2.44 14.38 12.31
CA GLY A 137 -3.25 15.59 12.48
C GLY A 137 -4.19 15.84 11.30
N PHE A 138 -3.64 15.83 10.07
CA PHE A 138 -4.43 16.01 8.86
C PHE A 138 -5.57 14.97 8.74
N LEU A 139 -5.29 13.70 9.02
CA LEU A 139 -6.27 12.61 8.95
C LEU A 139 -7.32 12.68 10.07
N ALA A 140 -6.97 13.22 11.25
CA ALA A 140 -7.90 13.43 12.34
C ALA A 140 -8.93 14.51 12.01
N ASP A 141 -8.54 15.54 11.26
CA ASP A 141 -9.41 16.66 10.89
C ASP A 141 -10.32 16.35 9.68
N LEU A 142 -10.09 15.25 8.96
CA LEU A 142 -10.91 14.87 7.79
C LEU A 142 -12.37 14.59 8.16
N GLY A 143 -13.28 15.22 7.43
CA GLY A 143 -14.70 14.88 7.35
C GLY A 143 -15.05 14.13 6.06
N GLU A 144 -16.21 13.48 6.04
CA GLU A 144 -16.70 12.69 4.89
C GLU A 144 -16.91 13.50 3.61
N ALA A 145 -17.16 14.81 3.74
CA ALA A 145 -17.26 15.71 2.60
C ALA A 145 -15.90 15.98 1.94
N ASP A 146 -14.81 16.00 2.74
CA ASP A 146 -13.46 16.30 2.25
C ASP A 146 -12.97 15.25 1.25
N LEU A 147 -13.42 14.01 1.37
CA LEU A 147 -13.05 12.93 0.44
C LEU A 147 -13.46 13.25 -1.01
N SER A 148 -14.50 14.05 -1.21
CA SER A 148 -14.97 14.51 -2.53
C SER A 148 -14.32 15.79 -3.01
N ARG A 149 -13.53 16.48 -2.17
CA ARG A 149 -12.81 17.70 -2.54
C ARG A 149 -11.86 17.41 -3.69
N SER A 150 -12.01 18.14 -4.80
CA SER A 150 -11.10 18.04 -5.93
C SER A 150 -9.76 18.69 -5.61
N LEU A 151 -8.70 17.96 -5.99
CA LEU A 151 -7.37 18.53 -6.18
C LEU A 151 -7.10 18.64 -7.67
N ASP A 152 -6.92 19.89 -8.09
CA ASP A 152 -6.67 20.24 -9.46
C ASP A 152 -5.18 20.55 -9.66
N GLY A 153 -4.66 20.17 -10.81
CA GLY A 153 -3.27 20.43 -11.16
C GLY A 153 -3.05 20.35 -12.66
N THR A 154 -1.83 20.69 -13.06
CA THR A 154 -1.41 20.66 -14.46
C THR A 154 -0.12 19.87 -14.55
N THR A 155 -0.06 18.89 -15.45
CA THR A 155 1.17 18.14 -15.72
C THR A 155 2.20 19.04 -16.42
N SER A 156 3.47 18.61 -16.44
CA SER A 156 4.53 19.32 -17.18
C SER A 156 4.22 19.47 -18.69
N GLU A 157 3.40 18.59 -19.24
CA GLU A 157 2.95 18.64 -20.65
C GLU A 157 1.71 19.53 -20.85
N GLY A 158 1.32 20.34 -19.85
CA GLY A 158 0.20 21.26 -19.92
C GLY A 158 -1.18 20.62 -19.78
N ARG A 159 -1.25 19.32 -19.46
CA ARG A 159 -2.55 18.63 -19.28
C ARG A 159 -3.09 18.91 -17.89
N THR A 160 -4.32 19.40 -17.81
CA THR A 160 -5.00 19.57 -16.53
C THR A 160 -5.54 18.23 -16.02
N PHE A 161 -5.57 18.07 -14.71
CA PHE A 161 -6.23 16.94 -14.06
C PHE A 161 -7.00 17.42 -12.84
N SER A 162 -8.06 16.68 -12.51
CA SER A 162 -8.82 16.81 -11.26
C SER A 162 -8.97 15.43 -10.65
N ARG A 163 -8.63 15.30 -9.36
CA ARG A 163 -8.72 14.03 -8.62
C ARG A 163 -9.35 14.28 -7.24
N PRO A 164 -10.33 13.45 -6.81
CA PRO A 164 -10.89 13.58 -5.48
C PRO A 164 -9.86 13.20 -4.41
N LEU A 165 -9.80 13.94 -3.31
CA LEU A 165 -8.87 13.73 -2.21
C LEU A 165 -8.92 12.29 -1.67
N GLY A 166 -10.10 11.70 -1.55
CA GLY A 166 -10.25 10.31 -1.08
C GLY A 166 -9.51 9.29 -1.94
N MET A 167 -9.48 9.48 -3.25
CA MET A 167 -8.70 8.62 -4.15
C MET A 167 -7.20 8.81 -3.95
N LEU A 168 -6.74 10.05 -3.76
CA LEU A 168 -5.33 10.35 -3.51
C LEU A 168 -4.86 9.82 -2.15
N LEU A 169 -5.72 9.84 -1.14
CA LEU A 169 -5.44 9.25 0.17
C LEU A 169 -5.32 7.72 0.12
N LEU A 170 -5.98 7.05 -0.84
CA LEU A 170 -5.76 5.63 -1.12
C LEU A 170 -4.50 5.37 -1.95
N HIS A 171 -4.18 6.29 -2.86
CA HIS A 171 -3.04 6.18 -3.76
C HIS A 171 -1.72 6.08 -2.99
N VAL A 172 -1.48 6.93 -1.98
CA VAL A 172 -0.17 6.99 -1.31
C VAL A 172 0.21 5.69 -0.59
N PRO A 173 -0.64 5.08 0.26
CA PRO A 173 -0.29 3.79 0.85
C PRO A 173 -0.17 2.65 -0.17
N THR A 174 -0.90 2.71 -1.29
CA THR A 174 -0.79 1.73 -2.39
C THR A 174 0.53 1.88 -3.13
N HIS A 175 0.93 3.11 -3.44
CA HIS A 175 2.24 3.44 -4.00
C HIS A 175 3.37 2.96 -3.08
N ALA A 176 3.25 3.23 -1.79
CA ALA A 176 4.20 2.74 -0.82
C ALA A 176 4.21 1.20 -0.72
N ALA A 177 3.08 0.50 -0.90
CA ALA A 177 3.06 -0.97 -0.91
C ALA A 177 3.87 -1.56 -2.09
N HIS A 178 3.82 -0.91 -3.25
CA HIS A 178 4.67 -1.27 -4.39
C HIS A 178 6.16 -1.14 -4.03
N HIS A 179 6.58 0.01 -3.50
CA HIS A 179 7.98 0.25 -3.12
C HIS A 179 8.43 -0.57 -1.89
N ARG A 180 7.53 -0.89 -0.96
CA ARG A 180 7.82 -1.83 0.14
C ARG A 180 8.12 -3.24 -0.39
N SER A 181 7.49 -3.65 -1.50
CA SER A 181 7.77 -4.95 -2.14
C SER A 181 9.15 -4.96 -2.80
N GLU A 182 9.53 -3.87 -3.45
CA GLU A 182 10.90 -3.68 -3.96
C GLU A 182 11.92 -3.67 -2.80
N LEU A 183 11.66 -2.91 -1.74
CA LEU A 183 12.51 -2.87 -0.54
C LEU A 183 12.65 -4.26 0.09
N ALA A 184 11.58 -5.04 0.16
CA ALA A 184 11.62 -6.40 0.68
C ALA A 184 12.49 -7.33 -0.18
N THR A 185 12.47 -7.12 -1.50
CA THR A 185 13.37 -7.82 -2.43
C THR A 185 14.83 -7.40 -2.19
N MET A 186 15.09 -6.11 -2.04
CA MET A 186 16.43 -5.58 -1.76
C MET A 186 16.98 -6.12 -0.42
N LEU A 187 16.16 -6.19 0.62
CA LEU A 187 16.51 -6.79 1.91
C LEU A 187 16.81 -8.28 1.77
N THR A 188 15.99 -9.01 1.00
CA THR A 188 16.21 -10.44 0.71
C THR A 188 17.56 -10.68 0.03
N MET A 189 17.96 -9.82 -0.90
CA MET A 189 19.24 -9.92 -1.61
C MET A 189 20.46 -9.62 -0.72
N THR A 190 20.30 -8.87 0.37
CA THR A 190 21.43 -8.32 1.14
C THR A 190 21.55 -8.86 2.56
N SER A 191 20.46 -9.30 3.17
CA SER A 191 20.41 -9.66 4.60
C SER A 191 19.42 -10.78 4.94
N GLY A 192 18.51 -11.12 4.03
CA GLY A 192 17.46 -12.10 4.24
C GLY A 192 16.06 -11.50 4.10
N SER A 193 15.06 -12.37 4.00
CA SER A 193 13.68 -11.92 3.81
C SER A 193 13.20 -11.16 5.04
N PRO A 194 12.67 -9.93 4.90
CA PRO A 194 12.17 -9.18 6.03
C PRO A 194 10.83 -9.73 6.54
N PRO A 195 10.38 -9.30 7.72
CA PRO A 195 9.05 -9.62 8.21
C PRO A 195 7.94 -9.15 7.26
N ASP A 196 6.82 -9.88 7.23
CA ASP A 196 5.66 -9.51 6.42
C ASP A 196 5.11 -8.11 6.77
N THR A 197 4.72 -7.37 5.74
CA THR A 197 4.07 -6.05 5.85
C THR A 197 2.65 -6.05 5.28
N GLY A 198 2.03 -7.21 5.09
CA GLY A 198 0.64 -7.30 4.65
C GLY A 198 -0.34 -6.77 5.70
N ILE A 199 -1.46 -6.21 5.25
CA ILE A 199 -2.48 -5.64 6.15
C ILE A 199 -3.07 -6.70 7.11
N ASN A 200 -3.12 -7.97 6.70
CA ASN A 200 -3.53 -9.07 7.59
C ASN A 200 -2.57 -9.24 8.78
N SER A 201 -1.26 -9.13 8.56
CA SER A 201 -0.27 -9.17 9.65
C SER A 201 -0.40 -7.98 10.60
N TYR A 202 -0.73 -6.80 10.08
CA TYR A 202 -1.04 -5.62 10.90
C TYR A 202 -2.23 -5.88 11.84
N TYR A 203 -3.33 -6.44 11.35
CA TYR A 203 -4.50 -6.76 12.20
C TYR A 203 -4.22 -7.83 13.23
N ARG A 204 -3.44 -8.85 12.87
CA ARG A 204 -3.04 -9.91 13.80
C ARG A 204 -2.24 -9.33 14.97
N GLU A 205 -1.21 -8.54 14.68
CA GLU A 205 -0.37 -7.92 15.71
C GLU A 205 -1.19 -6.94 16.59
N ARG A 206 -2.12 -6.20 16.00
CA ARG A 206 -2.99 -5.27 16.74
C ARG A 206 -3.96 -6.01 17.68
N SER A 207 -4.51 -7.15 17.26
CA SER A 207 -5.40 -7.97 18.07
C SER A 207 -4.66 -8.62 19.25
N GLU A 208 -3.43 -9.10 19.02
CA GLU A 208 -2.58 -9.67 20.08
C GLU A 208 -2.24 -8.63 21.15
N LYS A 209 -1.87 -7.40 20.75
CA LYS A 209 -1.63 -6.30 21.71
C LYS A 209 -2.89 -5.85 22.45
N GLY A 210 -4.06 -5.97 21.83
CA GLY A 210 -5.35 -5.69 22.46
C GLY A 210 -5.79 -6.77 23.45
N ALA A 211 -5.40 -8.01 23.23
CA ALA A 211 -5.71 -9.15 24.10
C ALA A 211 -4.82 -9.24 25.36
N ILE A 212 -3.73 -8.47 25.43
CA ILE A 212 -2.81 -8.40 26.57
C ILE A 212 -3.25 -7.30 27.60
N LYS A 213 -4.44 -6.69 27.41
CA LYS A 213 -5.03 -5.75 28.38
C LYS A 213 -6.08 -6.39 29.26
#